data_AF-A0A2A2PZA0-F1
#
_entry.id   AF-A0A2A2PZA0-F1
#
_cell.length_a   1.000
_cell.length_b   1.000
_cell.length_c   1.000
_cell.angle_alpha   90.00
_cell.angle_beta   90.00
_cell.angle_gamma   90.00
#
_symmetry.space_group_name_H-M   'P 1'
#
loop_
_entity.id
_entity.type
_entity.pdbx_description
1 polymer ?
#
loop_
_entity_poly.entity_id
_entity_poly.type
_entity_poly.pdbx_seq_one_letter_code
_entity_poly.pdbx_strand_id
1 'polypeptide(L)'
;MTASRKNKVPLVSDDEFTAMCAAGQDVPFCWKNTLYLEWFSESNGRVVIETCDFELELSERVWEMDEDAEEAQKLANMHAMRDFMNALVRRIEPAGDRRIDSGEEEDEFQWEERLKESDRLADAYQEVLEKYLDDPDAERKEAFAMGWDGLLEALAEESEAPESAETPWQLNDGEDEDWEVDEAQFRQHPLQSKAHEVVLRGIDLTRAGGEHPAAAALNGALMQVAGKLAGALNGDYERETGYVLAMLKRCLGWQNDALSACSELIGVADDGDHSRALEALRDSIFEIREEIVNLRKVLKGN
;
A
#
# COMPACT_ATOMS: atom_id res chain seq x y z
N MET A 1 -6.29 6.36 -26.89
CA MET A 1 -6.92 5.03 -26.99
C MET A 1 -5.86 4.07 -27.51
N THR A 2 -5.26 3.26 -26.64
CA THR A 2 -4.16 2.37 -27.01
C THR A 2 -4.75 0.98 -27.30
N ALA A 3 -5.06 0.72 -28.57
CA ALA A 3 -5.93 -0.38 -28.98
C ALA A 3 -5.24 -1.75 -29.15
N SER A 4 -3.96 -1.89 -28.79
CA SER A 4 -3.24 -3.16 -28.95
C SER A 4 -2.29 -3.39 -27.79
N ARG A 5 -2.67 -4.25 -26.85
CA ARG A 5 -1.78 -4.83 -25.84
C ARG A 5 -1.50 -6.30 -26.21
N LYS A 6 -0.31 -6.80 -25.88
CA LYS A 6 -0.03 -8.25 -25.96
C LYS A 6 -0.31 -8.86 -24.61
N ASN A 7 -1.19 -9.84 -24.56
CA ASN A 7 -1.53 -10.54 -23.32
C ASN A 7 -1.32 -12.06 -23.47
N LYS A 8 -1.07 -12.74 -22.34
CA LYS A 8 -0.98 -14.20 -22.29
C LYS A 8 -2.39 -14.77 -22.25
N VAL A 9 -2.74 -15.57 -23.25
CA VAL A 9 -4.06 -16.20 -23.37
C VAL A 9 -3.91 -17.70 -23.14
N PRO A 10 -4.65 -18.28 -22.18
CA PRO A 10 -4.66 -19.73 -21.95
C PRO A 10 -5.05 -20.50 -23.22
N LEU A 11 -4.43 -21.67 -23.42
CA LEU A 11 -4.76 -22.59 -24.52
C LEU A 11 -5.80 -23.64 -24.14
N VAL A 12 -6.29 -23.60 -22.91
CA VAL A 12 -7.24 -24.53 -22.30
C VAL A 12 -8.59 -23.84 -22.07
N SER A 13 -9.65 -24.61 -21.87
CA SER A 13 -10.95 -24.04 -21.51
C SER A 13 -10.92 -23.39 -20.12
N ASP A 14 -11.89 -22.52 -19.80
CA ASP A 14 -11.98 -21.88 -18.47
C ASP A 14 -12.09 -22.91 -17.32
N ASP A 15 -12.81 -24.01 -17.56
CA ASP A 15 -12.96 -25.10 -16.58
C ASP A 15 -11.63 -25.84 -16.35
N GLU A 16 -10.87 -26.11 -17.42
CA GLU A 16 -9.55 -26.73 -17.35
C GLU A 16 -8.52 -25.79 -16.73
N PHE A 17 -8.58 -24.49 -17.06
CA PHE A 17 -7.74 -23.45 -16.47
C PHE A 17 -7.89 -23.43 -14.95
N THR A 18 -9.15 -23.38 -14.46
CA THR A 18 -9.46 -23.35 -13.03
C THR A 18 -8.96 -24.61 -12.33
N ALA A 19 -9.13 -25.79 -12.94
CA ALA A 19 -8.65 -27.05 -12.40
C ALA A 19 -7.12 -27.13 -12.33
N MET A 20 -6.41 -26.67 -13.36
CA MET A 20 -4.95 -26.65 -13.40
C MET A 20 -4.35 -25.68 -12.38
N CYS A 21 -4.93 -24.48 -12.24
CA CYS A 21 -4.52 -23.53 -11.20
C CYS A 21 -4.73 -24.08 -9.80
N ALA A 22 -5.88 -24.72 -9.52
CA ALA A 22 -6.16 -25.34 -8.23
C ALA A 22 -5.21 -26.51 -7.92
N ALA A 23 -4.74 -27.22 -8.95
CA ALA A 23 -3.76 -28.31 -8.84
C ALA A 23 -2.29 -27.83 -8.81
N GLY A 24 -2.03 -26.51 -8.90
CA GLY A 24 -0.68 -25.95 -8.94
C GLY A 24 0.11 -26.34 -10.20
N GLN A 25 -0.58 -26.63 -11.31
CA GLN A 25 0.02 -27.05 -12.57
C GLN A 25 0.23 -25.86 -13.52
N ASP A 26 1.31 -25.91 -14.30
CA ASP A 26 1.61 -24.88 -15.31
C ASP A 26 0.56 -24.87 -16.43
N VAL A 27 -0.12 -23.73 -16.59
CA VAL A 27 -1.10 -23.54 -17.66
C VAL A 27 -0.40 -23.20 -18.97
N PRO A 28 -0.62 -23.96 -20.06
CA PRO A 28 -0.09 -23.62 -21.37
C PRO A 28 -0.77 -22.35 -21.90
N PHE A 29 0.03 -21.40 -22.39
CA PHE A 29 -0.45 -20.11 -22.91
C PHE A 29 0.18 -19.76 -24.26
N CYS A 30 -0.45 -18.83 -24.99
CA CYS A 30 0.14 -18.16 -26.13
C CYS A 30 0.02 -16.64 -25.99
N TRP A 31 0.88 -15.89 -26.67
CA TRP A 31 0.75 -14.44 -26.74
C TRP A 31 -0.19 -14.06 -27.87
N LYS A 32 -1.26 -13.33 -27.55
CA LYS A 32 -2.19 -12.75 -28.54
C LYS A 32 -2.22 -11.23 -28.42
N ASN A 33 -2.60 -10.58 -29.52
CA ASN A 33 -2.98 -9.17 -29.46
C ASN A 33 -4.39 -9.08 -28.90
N THR A 34 -4.60 -8.08 -28.03
CA THR A 34 -5.84 -7.89 -27.30
C THR A 34 -6.34 -6.47 -27.55
N LEU A 35 -7.61 -6.36 -27.87
CA LEU A 35 -8.33 -5.09 -27.87
C LEU A 35 -8.57 -4.71 -26.40
N TYR A 36 -7.95 -3.61 -25.97
CA TYR A 36 -8.12 -3.04 -24.65
C TYR A 36 -8.73 -1.64 -24.77
N LEU A 37 -9.91 -1.46 -24.19
CA LEU A 37 -10.60 -0.18 -24.09
C LEU A 37 -10.86 0.11 -22.63
N GLU A 38 -10.50 1.32 -22.19
CA GLU A 38 -10.70 1.76 -20.83
C GLU A 38 -11.15 3.22 -20.81
N TRP A 39 -12.15 3.52 -20.00
CA TRP A 39 -12.57 4.88 -19.72
C TRP A 39 -13.18 5.01 -18.33
N PHE A 40 -13.25 6.24 -17.84
CA PHE A 40 -13.89 6.59 -16.58
C PHE A 40 -15.16 7.38 -16.86
N SER A 41 -16.19 7.12 -16.08
CA SER A 41 -17.46 7.83 -16.16
C SER A 41 -18.10 7.93 -14.78
N GLU A 42 -18.85 8.99 -14.52
CA GLU A 42 -19.54 9.16 -13.23
C GLU A 42 -20.59 8.07 -12.97
N SER A 43 -21.28 7.62 -14.03
CA SER A 43 -22.38 6.67 -13.90
C SER A 43 -21.94 5.21 -13.75
N ASN A 44 -20.86 4.81 -14.44
CA ASN A 44 -20.39 3.43 -14.46
C ASN A 44 -19.04 3.23 -13.74
N GLY A 45 -18.44 4.30 -13.20
CA GLY A 45 -17.09 4.27 -12.65
C GLY A 45 -16.05 3.99 -13.74
N ARG A 46 -15.12 3.08 -13.45
CA ARG A 46 -14.13 2.56 -14.39
C ARG A 46 -14.73 1.44 -15.23
N VAL A 47 -14.73 1.60 -16.55
CA VAL A 47 -15.15 0.55 -17.48
C VAL A 47 -13.95 0.06 -18.26
N VAL A 48 -13.77 -1.26 -18.28
CA VAL A 48 -12.71 -1.94 -19.02
C VAL A 48 -13.35 -2.98 -19.93
N ILE A 49 -12.99 -2.95 -21.21
CA ILE A 49 -13.28 -4.00 -22.18
C ILE A 49 -11.94 -4.55 -22.65
N GLU A 50 -11.72 -5.83 -22.40
CA GLU A 50 -10.55 -6.56 -22.86
C GLU A 50 -11.00 -7.82 -23.62
N THR A 51 -10.57 -7.99 -24.86
CA THR A 51 -10.85 -9.20 -25.65
C THR A 51 -9.74 -9.54 -26.62
N CYS A 52 -9.45 -10.83 -26.77
CA CYS A 52 -8.52 -11.37 -27.76
C CYS A 52 -9.22 -12.07 -28.94
N ASP A 53 -10.54 -12.25 -28.85
CA ASP A 53 -11.36 -12.90 -29.87
C ASP A 53 -12.36 -11.88 -30.44
N PHE A 54 -11.98 -11.27 -31.57
CA PHE A 54 -12.77 -10.27 -32.27
C PHE A 54 -12.56 -10.39 -33.78
N GLU A 55 -13.58 -10.01 -34.56
CA GLU A 55 -13.47 -9.85 -36.01
C GLU A 55 -13.29 -8.36 -36.31
N LEU A 56 -12.25 -8.02 -37.08
CA LEU A 56 -11.94 -6.64 -37.47
C LEU A 56 -12.28 -6.43 -38.93
N GLU A 57 -13.29 -5.60 -39.19
CA GLU A 57 -13.62 -5.11 -40.53
C GLU A 57 -13.30 -3.61 -40.62
N LEU A 58 -12.50 -3.21 -41.60
CA LEU A 58 -12.14 -1.80 -41.83
C LEU A 58 -13.10 -1.20 -42.86
N SER A 59 -13.86 -0.18 -42.44
CA SER A 59 -14.71 0.61 -43.34
C SER A 59 -13.97 1.83 -43.90
N GLU A 60 -14.59 2.51 -44.87
CA GLU A 60 -14.15 3.87 -45.22
C GLU A 60 -14.22 4.79 -44.00
N ARG A 61 -13.27 5.72 -43.93
CA ARG A 61 -13.20 6.72 -42.86
C ARG A 61 -14.33 7.73 -43.04
N VAL A 62 -15.25 7.77 -42.09
CA VAL A 62 -16.38 8.72 -42.10
C VAL A 62 -16.12 9.96 -41.22
N TRP A 63 -15.09 9.90 -40.37
CA TRP A 63 -14.80 10.95 -39.39
C TRP A 63 -13.30 11.10 -39.08
N GLU A 64 -12.89 12.32 -38.78
CA GLU A 64 -11.57 12.74 -38.33
C GLU A 64 -11.75 13.73 -37.19
N MET A 65 -11.05 13.51 -36.07
CA MET A 65 -10.92 14.52 -35.04
C MET A 65 -9.88 15.54 -35.49
N ASP A 66 -10.16 16.83 -35.33
CA ASP A 66 -9.11 17.85 -35.45
C ASP A 66 -8.20 17.85 -34.20
N GLU A 67 -7.05 18.51 -34.32
CA GLU A 67 -6.04 18.54 -33.26
C GLU A 67 -6.59 19.17 -31.96
N ASP A 68 -7.38 20.23 -32.07
CA ASP A 68 -7.97 20.92 -30.92
C ASP A 68 -8.96 20.03 -30.17
N ALA A 69 -9.80 19.30 -30.90
CA ALA A 69 -10.75 18.34 -30.34
C ALA A 69 -10.04 17.13 -29.74
N GLU A 70 -8.90 16.70 -30.32
CA GLU A 70 -8.09 15.63 -29.74
C GLU A 70 -7.49 16.04 -28.40
N GLU A 71 -6.91 17.23 -28.32
CA GLU A 71 -6.36 17.76 -27.06
C GLU A 71 -7.45 18.00 -26.03
N ALA A 72 -8.59 18.54 -26.43
CA ALA A 72 -9.75 18.68 -25.55
C ALA A 72 -10.25 17.32 -25.01
N GLN A 73 -10.25 16.29 -25.85
CA GLN A 73 -10.64 14.93 -25.43
C GLN A 73 -9.61 14.29 -24.50
N LYS A 74 -8.30 14.48 -24.75
CA LYS A 74 -7.23 14.03 -23.83
C LYS A 74 -7.41 14.68 -22.46
N LEU A 75 -7.63 16.00 -22.43
CA LEU A 75 -7.87 16.73 -21.19
C LEU A 75 -9.14 16.23 -20.48
N ALA A 76 -10.24 16.03 -21.20
CA ALA A 76 -11.48 15.48 -20.64
C ALA A 76 -11.27 14.08 -20.03
N ASN A 77 -10.48 13.22 -20.69
CA ASN A 77 -10.14 11.89 -20.15
C ASN A 77 -9.32 11.99 -18.85
N MET A 78 -8.38 12.94 -18.77
CA MET A 78 -7.61 13.21 -17.56
C MET A 78 -8.50 13.68 -16.41
N HIS A 79 -9.44 14.60 -16.68
CA HIS A 79 -10.40 15.07 -15.68
C HIS A 79 -11.32 13.93 -15.20
N ALA A 80 -11.85 13.11 -16.11
CA ALA A 80 -12.70 11.98 -15.74
C ALA A 80 -11.98 10.99 -14.81
N MET A 81 -10.68 10.78 -15.01
CA MET A 81 -9.86 9.98 -14.09
C MET A 81 -9.70 10.68 -12.73
N ARG A 82 -9.35 11.96 -12.71
CA ARG A 82 -9.23 12.74 -11.46
C ARG A 82 -10.51 12.68 -10.64
N ASP A 83 -11.66 12.84 -11.28
CA ASP A 83 -12.97 12.81 -10.62
C ASP A 83 -13.27 11.41 -10.06
N PHE A 84 -12.94 10.36 -10.80
CA PHE A 84 -13.02 8.98 -10.33
C PHE A 84 -12.12 8.73 -9.11
N MET A 85 -10.85 9.16 -9.14
CA MET A 85 -9.93 9.01 -8.01
C MET A 85 -10.41 9.79 -6.78
N ASN A 86 -10.92 11.01 -6.96
CA ASN A 86 -11.51 11.80 -5.88
C ASN A 86 -12.71 11.09 -5.22
N ALA A 87 -13.56 10.45 -6.02
CA ALA A 87 -14.67 9.66 -5.51
C ALA A 87 -14.21 8.42 -4.73
N LEU A 88 -13.14 7.74 -5.18
CA LEU A 88 -12.56 6.58 -4.50
C LEU A 88 -11.94 6.93 -3.15
N VAL A 89 -11.11 7.98 -3.11
CA VAL A 89 -10.42 8.40 -1.88
C VAL A 89 -11.43 8.88 -0.82
N ARG A 90 -12.64 9.31 -1.23
CA ARG A 90 -13.64 9.95 -0.37
C ARG A 90 -12.98 11.03 0.49
N ARG A 91 -12.16 11.89 -0.14
CA ARG A 91 -11.49 12.98 0.57
C ARG A 91 -12.53 13.65 1.44
N ILE A 92 -12.36 13.54 2.76
CA ILE A 92 -13.08 14.42 3.66
C ILE A 92 -12.62 15.80 3.21
N GLU A 93 -13.56 16.67 2.80
CA GLU A 93 -13.21 18.06 2.49
C GLU A 93 -12.27 18.53 3.60
N PRO A 94 -11.06 19.05 3.26
CA PRO A 94 -10.13 19.52 4.28
C PRO A 94 -10.96 20.47 5.12
N ALA A 95 -11.26 20.05 6.34
CA ALA A 95 -12.30 20.73 7.10
C ALA A 95 -11.85 22.18 7.20
N GLY A 96 -12.58 23.04 6.49
CA GLY A 96 -12.13 24.40 6.23
C GLY A 96 -11.76 25.01 7.55
N ASP A 97 -10.51 25.41 7.70
CA ASP A 97 -9.99 26.06 8.89
C ASP A 97 -10.44 25.36 10.20
N ARG A 98 -10.37 24.01 10.25
CA ARG A 98 -10.08 23.35 11.54
C ARG A 98 -8.67 23.78 11.89
N ARG A 99 -8.54 25.02 12.40
CA ARG A 99 -7.57 25.32 13.43
C ARG A 99 -7.54 24.09 14.31
N ILE A 100 -6.36 23.51 14.45
CA ILE A 100 -6.04 22.61 15.54
C ILE A 100 -6.32 23.44 16.79
N ASP A 101 -7.57 23.49 17.19
CA ASP A 101 -8.00 24.23 18.36
C ASP A 101 -7.58 23.36 19.52
N SER A 102 -6.46 23.78 20.11
CA SER A 102 -6.13 23.56 21.51
C SER A 102 -6.21 22.13 22.05
N GLY A 103 -5.16 21.35 21.81
CA GLY A 103 -4.60 20.44 22.83
C GLY A 103 -5.40 19.19 23.23
N GLU A 104 -6.50 18.86 22.55
CA GLU A 104 -7.20 17.58 22.77
C GLU A 104 -6.51 16.47 21.94
N GLU A 105 -5.89 15.50 22.61
CA GLU A 105 -5.39 14.28 21.99
C GLU A 105 -6.55 13.56 21.28
N GLU A 106 -6.41 13.31 19.98
CA GLU A 106 -7.44 12.61 19.21
C GLU A 106 -7.62 11.16 19.68
N ASP A 107 -8.87 10.71 19.79
CA ASP A 107 -9.23 9.37 20.26
C ASP A 107 -8.90 8.26 19.21
N GLU A 108 -8.78 7.01 19.65
CA GLU A 108 -8.51 5.80 18.86
C GLU A 108 -9.39 5.72 17.60
N PHE A 109 -10.66 6.12 17.70
CA PHE A 109 -11.60 6.08 16.58
C PHE A 109 -11.30 7.12 15.49
N GLN A 110 -10.84 8.31 15.87
CA GLN A 110 -10.51 9.37 14.91
C GLN A 110 -9.23 9.04 14.16
N TRP A 111 -8.23 8.50 14.87
CA TRP A 111 -7.02 7.97 14.25
C TRP A 111 -7.30 6.80 13.31
N GLU A 112 -8.18 5.87 13.70
CA GLU A 112 -8.57 4.75 12.83
C GLU A 112 -9.23 5.24 11.53
N GLU A 113 -10.09 6.28 11.57
CA GLU A 113 -10.68 6.83 10.34
C GLU A 113 -9.65 7.53 9.46
N ARG A 114 -8.72 8.29 10.03
CA ARG A 114 -7.61 8.90 9.26
C ARG A 114 -6.68 7.86 8.65
N LEU A 115 -6.40 6.77 9.38
CA LEU A 115 -5.60 5.66 8.85
C LEU A 115 -6.30 4.97 7.68
N LYS A 116 -7.62 4.73 7.77
CA LYS A 116 -8.39 4.21 6.64
C LYS A 116 -8.40 5.14 5.44
N GLU A 117 -8.43 6.46 5.67
CA GLU A 117 -8.31 7.44 4.59
C GLU A 117 -6.93 7.37 3.92
N SER A 118 -5.86 7.28 4.73
CA SER A 118 -4.49 7.09 4.25
C SER A 118 -4.35 5.80 3.41
N ASP A 119 -4.96 4.70 3.85
CA ASP A 119 -4.91 3.45 3.08
C ASP A 119 -5.66 3.57 1.74
N ARG A 120 -6.85 4.20 1.72
CA ARG A 120 -7.57 4.47 0.45
C ARG A 120 -6.75 5.35 -0.49
N LEU A 121 -6.01 6.31 0.05
CA LEU A 121 -5.13 7.17 -0.72
C LEU A 121 -3.94 6.39 -1.29
N ALA A 122 -3.34 5.49 -0.50
CA ALA A 122 -2.24 4.64 -0.93
C ALA A 122 -2.69 3.66 -2.03
N ASP A 123 -3.85 3.03 -1.88
CA ASP A 123 -4.45 2.14 -2.89
C ASP A 123 -4.74 2.91 -4.18
N ALA A 124 -5.35 4.09 -4.06
CA ALA A 124 -5.59 4.99 -5.18
C ALA A 124 -4.30 5.38 -5.89
N TYR A 125 -3.26 5.77 -5.14
CA TYR A 125 -1.98 6.16 -5.71
C TYR A 125 -1.31 5.00 -6.46
N GLN A 126 -1.35 3.79 -5.92
CA GLN A 126 -0.82 2.60 -6.59
C GLN A 126 -1.53 2.33 -7.92
N GLU A 127 -2.86 2.50 -7.99
CA GLU A 127 -3.61 2.38 -9.24
C GLU A 127 -3.19 3.43 -10.28
N VAL A 128 -2.94 4.67 -9.84
CA VAL A 128 -2.46 5.74 -10.74
C VAL A 128 -1.05 5.44 -11.26
N LEU A 129 -0.13 4.99 -10.39
CA LEU A 129 1.21 4.56 -10.78
C LEU A 129 1.18 3.45 -11.84
N GLU A 130 0.37 2.41 -11.62
CA GLU A 130 0.25 1.30 -12.59
C GLU A 130 -0.30 1.76 -13.94
N LYS A 131 -1.20 2.76 -13.94
CA LYS A 131 -1.77 3.29 -15.18
C LYS A 131 -0.75 4.06 -16.02
N TYR A 132 0.10 4.86 -15.38
CA TYR A 132 1.05 5.74 -16.05
C TYR A 132 2.48 5.19 -16.08
N LEU A 133 2.71 3.96 -15.63
CA LEU A 133 4.03 3.32 -15.53
C LEU A 133 4.91 3.45 -16.80
N ASP A 134 4.29 3.35 -17.99
CA ASP A 134 4.98 3.41 -19.28
C ASP A 134 4.82 4.79 -20.00
N ASP A 135 4.27 5.79 -19.33
CA ASP A 135 4.01 7.11 -19.90
C ASP A 135 5.21 8.05 -19.74
N PRO A 136 5.70 8.73 -20.80
CA PRO A 136 6.81 9.67 -20.68
C PRO A 136 6.51 10.87 -19.76
N ASP A 137 5.23 11.21 -19.56
CA ASP A 137 4.78 12.30 -18.70
C ASP A 137 4.11 11.78 -17.41
N ALA A 138 4.49 10.58 -16.95
CA ALA A 138 3.88 9.88 -15.82
C ALA A 138 3.71 10.77 -14.58
N GLU A 139 4.79 11.38 -14.09
CA GLU A 139 4.79 12.19 -12.86
C GLU A 139 3.76 13.34 -12.89
N ARG A 140 3.64 14.03 -14.04
CA ARG A 140 2.68 15.14 -14.21
C ARG A 140 1.25 14.63 -14.24
N LYS A 141 1.02 13.52 -14.94
CA LYS A 141 -0.31 12.90 -15.05
C LYS A 141 -0.76 12.28 -13.73
N GLU A 142 0.18 11.68 -12.99
CA GLU A 142 -0.01 11.17 -11.64
C GLU A 142 -0.41 12.27 -10.67
N ALA A 143 0.38 13.35 -10.60
CA ALA A 143 0.09 14.49 -9.76
C ALA A 143 -1.27 15.12 -10.11
N PHE A 144 -1.58 15.27 -11.39
CA PHE A 144 -2.89 15.78 -11.81
C PHE A 144 -4.05 14.86 -11.40
N ALA A 145 -3.92 13.54 -11.61
CA ALA A 145 -4.94 12.56 -11.24
C ALA A 145 -5.17 12.52 -9.71
N MET A 146 -4.10 12.67 -8.94
CA MET A 146 -4.15 12.78 -7.47
C MET A 146 -4.56 14.19 -6.99
N GLY A 147 -4.71 15.18 -7.86
CA GLY A 147 -4.99 16.57 -7.48
C GLY A 147 -3.86 17.20 -6.65
N TRP A 148 -2.61 16.84 -6.95
CA TRP A 148 -1.36 17.42 -6.45
C TRP A 148 -0.69 18.31 -7.49
N ASP A 149 -1.42 18.69 -8.55
CA ASP A 149 -0.99 19.58 -9.61
C ASP A 149 -0.45 20.91 -9.08
N GLY A 150 -1.12 21.52 -8.10
CA GLY A 150 -0.63 22.75 -7.45
C GLY A 150 0.60 22.57 -6.56
N LEU A 151 0.87 21.35 -6.07
CA LEU A 151 2.06 21.08 -5.25
C LEU A 151 3.33 21.03 -6.11
N LEU A 152 3.23 20.49 -7.33
CA LEU A 152 4.35 20.50 -8.28
C LEU A 152 4.71 21.91 -8.73
N GLU A 153 3.72 22.76 -8.98
CA GLU A 153 3.95 24.17 -9.33
C GLU A 153 4.61 24.92 -8.17
N ALA A 154 4.14 24.73 -6.93
CA ALA A 154 4.75 25.33 -5.75
C ALA A 154 6.21 24.86 -5.51
N LEU A 155 6.50 23.57 -5.70
CA LEU A 155 7.87 23.03 -5.57
C LEU A 155 8.79 23.53 -6.69
N ALA A 156 8.27 23.70 -7.91
CA ALA A 156 9.02 24.28 -9.02
C ALA A 156 9.34 25.76 -8.75
N GLU A 157 8.36 26.54 -8.28
CA GLU A 157 8.56 27.94 -7.87
C GLU A 157 9.55 28.09 -6.70
N GLU A 158 9.55 27.16 -5.74
CA GLU A 158 10.53 27.13 -4.65
C GLU A 158 11.95 26.80 -5.15
N SER A 159 12.07 25.96 -6.18
CA SER A 159 13.35 25.65 -6.82
C SER A 159 13.87 26.75 -7.75
N GLU A 160 12.96 27.55 -8.34
CA GLU A 160 13.27 28.68 -9.22
C GLU A 160 13.39 30.03 -8.48
N ALA A 161 12.97 30.09 -7.22
CA ALA A 161 13.31 31.19 -6.34
C ALA A 161 14.83 31.36 -6.38
N PRO A 162 15.35 32.60 -6.57
CA PRO A 162 16.79 32.81 -6.54
C PRO A 162 17.26 32.24 -5.21
N GLU A 163 18.11 31.20 -5.25
CA GLU A 163 18.75 30.61 -4.08
C GLU A 163 19.01 31.76 -3.12
N SER A 164 18.19 31.86 -2.06
CA SER A 164 18.37 32.91 -1.07
C SER A 164 19.72 32.57 -0.50
N ALA A 165 20.73 33.31 -0.97
CA ALA A 165 22.13 32.90 -1.11
C ALA A 165 22.37 31.70 -0.23
N GLU A 166 22.55 30.49 -0.81
CA GLU A 166 22.84 29.24 -0.09
C GLU A 166 23.43 29.69 1.21
N THR A 167 22.65 29.67 2.30
CA THR A 167 23.30 29.83 3.60
C THR A 167 24.21 28.64 3.49
N PRO A 168 25.54 28.82 3.33
CA PRO A 168 26.38 27.65 3.25
C PRO A 168 25.96 26.87 4.48
N TRP A 169 25.91 25.56 4.40
CA TRP A 169 26.01 24.80 5.62
C TRP A 169 27.35 25.24 6.22
N GLN A 170 27.35 26.38 6.91
CA GLN A 170 28.28 26.79 7.92
C GLN A 170 28.00 25.69 8.91
N LEU A 171 28.73 24.58 8.72
CA LEU A 171 29.32 23.89 9.83
C LEU A 171 29.67 25.02 10.79
N ASN A 172 28.87 25.12 11.83
CA ASN A 172 29.17 26.04 12.89
C ASN A 172 30.45 25.45 13.49
N ASP A 173 31.60 25.86 12.95
CA ASP A 173 32.92 25.57 13.52
C ASP A 173 33.08 26.28 14.89
N GLY A 174 32.04 26.99 15.34
CA GLY A 174 31.94 27.74 16.58
C GLY A 174 31.08 27.02 17.60
N GLU A 175 31.75 26.24 18.45
CA GLU A 175 31.22 25.57 19.63
C GLU A 175 30.31 24.39 19.28
N ASP A 176 30.67 23.22 19.80
CA ASP A 176 29.84 22.03 19.83
C ASP A 176 28.49 22.40 20.48
N GLU A 177 27.54 22.88 19.68
CA GLU A 177 26.14 22.88 20.04
C GLU A 177 25.78 21.39 20.06
N ASP A 178 25.99 20.77 21.21
CA ASP A 178 25.50 19.45 21.54
C ASP A 178 24.00 19.50 21.26
N TRP A 179 23.61 19.11 20.04
CA TRP A 179 22.30 18.57 19.81
C TRP A 179 22.23 17.38 20.74
N GLU A 180 21.78 17.59 21.97
CA GLU A 180 21.47 16.52 22.90
C GLU A 180 20.44 15.66 22.17
N VAL A 181 20.94 14.64 21.47
CA VAL A 181 20.12 13.59 20.90
C VAL A 181 19.56 12.93 22.13
N ASP A 182 18.33 13.30 22.47
CA ASP A 182 17.63 12.72 23.59
C ASP A 182 17.56 11.21 23.30
N GLU A 183 18.43 10.45 23.98
CA GLU A 183 18.52 8.99 23.84
C GLU A 183 17.15 8.34 24.09
N ALA A 184 16.24 9.05 24.78
CA ALA A 184 14.87 8.63 24.96
C ALA A 184 14.06 8.48 23.66
N GLN A 185 14.39 9.24 22.60
CA GLN A 185 13.69 9.23 21.30
C GLN A 185 13.96 7.96 20.47
N PHE A 186 15.03 7.23 20.80
CA PHE A 186 15.42 5.98 20.14
C PHE A 186 15.27 4.76 21.04
N ARG A 187 14.52 4.89 22.14
CA ARG A 187 14.23 3.75 23.02
C ARG A 187 13.33 2.75 22.30
N GLN A 188 13.92 1.61 21.94
CA GLN A 188 13.22 0.49 21.34
C GLN A 188 12.33 -0.19 22.39
N HIS A 189 11.04 -0.31 22.09
CA HIS A 189 10.11 -1.00 22.99
C HIS A 189 10.34 -2.54 22.96
N PRO A 190 10.32 -3.27 24.08
CA PRO A 190 10.58 -4.71 24.10
C PRO A 190 9.70 -5.53 23.14
N LEU A 191 8.42 -5.16 23.02
CA LEU A 191 7.47 -5.76 22.07
C LEU A 191 7.91 -5.62 20.61
N GLN A 192 8.60 -4.52 20.25
CA GLN A 192 9.14 -4.29 18.92
C GLN A 192 10.30 -5.26 18.64
N SER A 193 11.22 -5.42 19.58
CA SER A 193 12.35 -6.37 19.46
C SER A 193 11.83 -7.81 19.32
N LYS A 194 10.84 -8.18 20.13
CA LYS A 194 10.20 -9.51 20.08
C LYS A 194 9.50 -9.76 18.75
N ALA A 195 8.75 -8.78 18.24
CA ALA A 195 8.10 -8.90 16.93
C ALA A 195 9.11 -9.07 15.79
N HIS A 196 10.23 -8.34 15.83
CA HIS A 196 11.29 -8.49 14.84
C HIS A 196 11.94 -9.88 14.88
N GLU A 197 12.20 -10.42 16.07
CA GLU A 197 12.74 -11.77 16.22
C GLU A 197 11.79 -12.84 15.65
N VAL A 198 10.49 -12.70 15.89
CA VAL A 198 9.48 -13.62 15.34
C VAL A 198 9.41 -13.56 13.82
N VAL A 199 9.59 -12.38 13.21
CA VAL A 199 9.70 -12.24 11.74
C VAL A 199 10.88 -13.05 11.21
N LEU A 200 12.07 -12.87 11.79
CA LEU A 200 13.28 -13.56 11.33
C LEU A 200 13.12 -15.09 11.43
N ARG A 201 12.61 -15.57 12.57
CA ARG A 201 12.31 -17.00 12.75
C ARG A 201 11.27 -17.51 11.74
N GLY A 202 10.22 -16.73 11.46
CA GLY A 202 9.20 -17.07 10.47
C GLY A 202 9.78 -17.22 9.06
N ILE A 203 10.65 -16.30 8.63
CA ILE A 203 11.34 -16.35 7.34
C ILE A 203 12.24 -17.58 7.25
N ASP A 204 13.01 -17.88 8.30
CA ASP A 204 13.90 -19.04 8.31
C ASP A 204 13.14 -20.36 8.23
N LEU A 205 12.04 -20.49 8.99
CA LEU A 205 11.19 -21.67 8.97
C LEU A 205 10.50 -21.85 7.62
N THR A 206 9.88 -20.80 7.09
CA THR A 206 9.20 -20.88 5.79
C THR A 206 10.15 -21.19 4.64
N ARG A 207 11.39 -20.71 4.68
CA ARG A 207 12.43 -21.10 3.70
C ARG A 207 12.81 -22.57 3.78
N ALA A 208 12.78 -23.17 4.97
CA ALA A 208 13.08 -24.57 5.18
C ALA A 208 11.91 -25.51 4.78
N GLY A 209 10.67 -25.03 4.87
CA GLY A 209 9.43 -25.81 4.70
C GLY A 209 8.95 -26.02 3.26
N GLY A 210 9.68 -25.56 2.25
CA GLY A 210 9.27 -25.65 0.83
C GLY A 210 8.31 -24.54 0.39
N GLU A 211 7.91 -24.55 -0.88
CA GLU A 211 7.01 -23.54 -1.44
C GLU A 211 5.56 -23.84 -1.06
N HIS A 212 4.95 -22.94 -0.29
CA HIS A 212 3.54 -22.99 0.08
C HIS A 212 2.94 -21.58 0.15
N PRO A 213 1.74 -21.31 -0.38
CA PRO A 213 1.14 -19.96 -0.35
C PRO A 213 1.02 -19.38 1.07
N ALA A 214 0.71 -20.22 2.07
CA ALA A 214 0.63 -19.81 3.47
C ALA A 214 1.97 -19.29 4.03
N ALA A 215 3.11 -19.65 3.44
CA ALA A 215 4.42 -19.10 3.84
C ALA A 215 4.52 -17.60 3.54
N ALA A 216 4.09 -17.18 2.34
CA ALA A 216 4.07 -15.77 1.97
C ALA A 216 3.06 -14.99 2.82
N ALA A 217 1.88 -15.57 3.06
CA ALA A 217 0.87 -14.97 3.94
C ALA A 217 1.38 -14.78 5.38
N LEU A 218 2.02 -15.81 5.95
CA LEU A 218 2.63 -15.75 7.28
C LEU A 218 3.69 -14.65 7.36
N ASN A 219 4.68 -14.67 6.47
CA ASN A 219 5.77 -13.70 6.50
C ASN A 219 5.26 -12.27 6.28
N GLY A 220 4.33 -12.07 5.33
CA GLY A 220 3.70 -10.77 5.10
C GLY A 220 3.00 -10.24 6.34
N ALA A 221 2.19 -11.07 7.01
CA ALA A 221 1.48 -10.68 8.22
C ALA A 221 2.45 -10.35 9.38
N LEU A 222 3.49 -11.16 9.60
CA LEU A 222 4.50 -10.90 10.62
C LEU A 222 5.27 -9.59 10.36
N MET A 223 5.65 -9.33 9.10
CA MET A 223 6.35 -8.11 8.71
C MET A 223 5.48 -6.87 8.93
N GLN A 224 4.17 -6.95 8.63
CA GLN A 224 3.24 -5.86 8.92
C GLN A 224 3.18 -5.56 10.42
N VAL A 225 3.03 -6.58 11.26
CA VAL A 225 3.01 -6.41 12.73
C VAL A 225 4.32 -5.77 13.22
N ALA A 226 5.47 -6.28 12.83
CA ALA A 226 6.76 -5.75 13.28
C ALA A 226 7.01 -4.32 12.80
N GLY A 227 6.71 -4.01 11.53
CA GLY A 227 6.89 -2.66 10.97
C GLY A 227 5.95 -1.63 11.61
N LYS A 228 4.69 -2.00 11.84
CA LYS A 228 3.71 -1.11 12.48
C LYS A 228 4.03 -0.87 13.97
N LEU A 229 4.45 -1.91 14.71
CA LEU A 229 4.92 -1.75 16.08
C LEU A 229 6.19 -0.88 16.15
N ALA A 230 7.07 -1.00 15.17
CA ALA A 230 8.27 -0.19 15.10
C ALA A 230 7.99 1.30 14.91
N GLY A 231 7.02 1.64 14.06
CA GLY A 231 6.59 3.04 13.91
C GLY A 231 5.80 3.55 15.11
N ALA A 232 4.97 2.71 15.74
CA ALA A 232 4.05 3.14 16.80
C ALA A 232 4.69 3.23 18.19
N LEU A 233 5.69 2.41 18.50
CA LEU A 233 6.23 2.27 19.86
C LEU A 233 7.65 2.85 20.03
N ASN A 234 8.15 3.58 19.04
CA ASN A 234 9.48 4.16 19.11
C ASN A 234 9.47 5.46 19.93
N GLY A 235 10.39 5.58 20.88
CA GLY A 235 10.55 6.80 21.68
C GLY A 235 9.39 7.05 22.65
N ASP A 236 8.93 8.30 22.72
CA ASP A 236 7.84 8.74 23.62
C ASP A 236 6.45 8.47 23.03
N TYR A 237 6.12 7.19 22.86
CA TYR A 237 4.88 6.76 22.19
C TYR A 237 3.60 7.10 22.97
N GLU A 238 3.71 7.40 24.27
CA GLU A 238 2.56 7.73 25.13
C GLU A 238 1.94 9.10 24.76
N ARG A 239 2.72 9.97 24.09
CA ARG A 239 2.27 11.30 23.64
C ARG A 239 1.17 11.27 22.58
N GLU A 240 1.06 10.19 21.81
CA GLU A 240 0.02 10.00 20.79
C GLU A 240 -0.77 8.72 21.06
N THR A 241 -1.31 8.60 22.28
CA THR A 241 -1.97 7.38 22.75
C THR A 241 -3.09 6.90 21.82
N GLY A 242 -3.89 7.80 21.23
CA GLY A 242 -4.93 7.45 20.25
C GLY A 242 -4.38 6.76 18.99
N TYR A 243 -3.27 7.26 18.45
CA TYR A 243 -2.59 6.67 17.29
C TYR A 243 -2.06 5.29 17.64
N VAL A 244 -1.35 5.18 18.77
CA VAL A 244 -0.79 3.91 19.24
C VAL A 244 -1.89 2.87 19.46
N LEU A 245 -3.02 3.24 20.07
CA LEU A 245 -4.16 2.35 20.28
C LEU A 245 -4.75 1.84 18.97
N ALA A 246 -4.90 2.72 17.97
CA ALA A 246 -5.38 2.34 16.64
C ALA A 246 -4.38 1.37 15.98
N MET A 247 -3.09 1.69 15.98
CA MET A 247 -2.05 0.82 15.41
C MET A 247 -1.99 -0.56 16.09
N LEU A 248 -2.06 -0.60 17.41
CA LEU A 248 -2.11 -1.86 18.17
C LEU A 248 -3.37 -2.67 17.83
N LYS A 249 -4.52 -2.02 17.62
CA LYS A 249 -5.75 -2.69 17.18
C LYS A 249 -5.59 -3.31 15.79
N ARG A 250 -4.95 -2.61 14.85
CA ARG A 250 -4.66 -3.14 13.50
C ARG A 250 -3.69 -4.33 13.54
N CYS A 251 -2.66 -4.26 14.39
CA CYS A 251 -1.74 -5.38 14.63
C CYS A 251 -2.44 -6.67 15.06
N LEU A 252 -3.50 -6.58 15.87
CA LEU A 252 -4.30 -7.76 16.25
C LEU A 252 -4.99 -8.43 15.06
N GLY A 253 -5.32 -7.67 14.01
CA GLY A 253 -5.86 -8.21 12.75
C GLY A 253 -4.84 -9.10 12.04
N TRP A 254 -3.67 -8.52 11.71
CA TRP A 254 -2.59 -9.26 11.05
C TRP A 254 -2.07 -10.44 11.88
N GLN A 255 -2.11 -10.36 13.22
CA GLN A 255 -1.76 -11.52 14.05
C GLN A 255 -2.72 -12.70 13.86
N ASN A 256 -4.02 -12.46 13.63
CA ASN A 256 -4.95 -13.56 13.34
C ASN A 256 -4.61 -14.21 11.99
N ASP A 257 -4.26 -13.40 10.98
CA ASP A 257 -3.84 -13.89 9.68
C ASP A 257 -2.55 -14.72 9.80
N ALA A 258 -1.57 -14.24 10.57
CA ALA A 258 -0.34 -14.95 10.87
C ALA A 258 -0.61 -16.29 11.58
N LEU A 259 -1.49 -16.31 12.58
CA LEU A 259 -1.87 -17.54 13.30
C LEU A 259 -2.58 -18.55 12.39
N SER A 260 -3.44 -18.07 11.50
CA SER A 260 -4.13 -18.92 10.51
C SER A 260 -3.14 -19.56 9.55
N ALA A 261 -2.27 -18.74 8.93
CA ALA A 261 -1.27 -19.19 7.99
C ALA A 261 -0.25 -20.14 8.65
N CYS A 262 0.18 -19.84 9.88
CA CYS A 262 1.09 -20.71 10.63
C CYS A 262 0.44 -22.06 10.95
N SER A 263 -0.84 -22.07 11.33
CA SER A 263 -1.59 -23.31 11.61
C SER A 263 -1.76 -24.18 10.36
N GLU A 264 -1.96 -23.55 9.20
CA GLU A 264 -2.00 -24.25 7.91
C GLU A 264 -0.65 -24.91 7.59
N LEU A 265 0.46 -24.18 7.77
CA LEU A 265 1.81 -24.72 7.58
C LEU A 265 2.12 -25.89 8.52
N ILE A 266 1.68 -25.83 9.78
CA ILE A 266 1.80 -26.96 10.72
C ILE A 266 1.05 -28.19 10.18
N GLY A 267 -0.13 -28.00 9.58
CA GLY A 267 -0.95 -29.09 9.05
C GLY A 267 -0.36 -29.80 7.83
N VAL A 268 0.48 -29.10 7.05
CA VAL A 268 1.12 -29.63 5.83
C VAL A 268 2.59 -30.01 6.03
N ALA A 269 3.16 -29.79 7.23
CA ALA A 269 4.55 -30.09 7.49
C ALA A 269 4.82 -31.61 7.52
N ASP A 270 5.65 -32.08 6.60
CA ASP A 270 6.04 -33.50 6.53
C ASP A 270 7.08 -33.90 7.59
N ASP A 271 7.93 -32.95 8.01
CA ASP A 271 8.96 -33.17 9.03
C ASP A 271 8.45 -32.82 10.43
N GLY A 272 8.57 -33.76 11.35
CA GLY A 272 8.12 -33.61 12.73
C GLY A 272 8.89 -32.54 13.51
N ASP A 273 10.17 -32.33 13.20
CA ASP A 273 10.95 -31.28 13.84
C ASP A 273 10.60 -29.90 13.27
N HIS A 274 10.38 -29.80 11.96
CA HIS A 274 9.83 -28.60 11.32
C HIS A 274 8.44 -28.23 11.88
N SER A 275 7.54 -29.19 12.01
CA SER A 275 6.21 -29.00 12.59
C SER A 275 6.28 -28.43 14.02
N ARG A 276 7.15 -28.99 14.88
CA ARG A 276 7.36 -28.49 16.24
C ARG A 276 7.93 -27.08 16.28
N ALA A 277 8.83 -26.76 15.35
CA ALA A 277 9.40 -25.42 15.25
C ALA A 277 8.33 -24.38 14.83
N LEU A 278 7.42 -24.75 13.93
CA LEU A 278 6.26 -23.94 13.58
C LEU A 278 5.27 -23.80 14.75
N GLU A 279 5.04 -24.85 15.54
CA GLU A 279 4.24 -24.75 16.77
C GLU A 279 4.85 -23.75 17.76
N ALA A 280 6.17 -23.80 17.98
CA ALA A 280 6.86 -22.84 18.85
C ALA A 280 6.82 -21.40 18.29
N LEU A 281 6.85 -21.24 16.96
CA LEU A 281 6.64 -19.95 16.32
C LEU A 281 5.21 -19.44 16.59
N ARG A 282 4.21 -20.31 16.43
CA ARG A 282 2.80 -19.97 16.71
C ARG A 282 2.61 -19.50 18.15
N ASP A 283 3.24 -20.17 19.11
CA ASP A 283 3.20 -19.77 20.52
C ASP A 283 3.83 -18.39 20.73
N SER A 284 4.96 -18.11 20.06
CA SER A 284 5.59 -16.78 20.08
C SER A 284 4.67 -15.68 19.50
N ILE A 285 3.91 -16.00 18.44
CA ILE A 285 2.91 -15.08 17.86
C ILE A 285 1.78 -14.81 18.86
N PHE A 286 1.31 -15.84 19.57
CA PHE A 286 0.31 -15.67 20.63
C PHE A 286 0.81 -14.80 21.78
N GLU A 287 2.06 -14.96 22.21
CA GLU A 287 2.62 -14.13 23.27
C GLU A 287 2.67 -12.64 22.87
N ILE A 288 3.10 -12.32 21.64
CA ILE A 288 3.07 -10.94 21.13
C ILE A 288 1.63 -10.42 21.15
N ARG A 289 0.64 -11.24 20.79
CA ARG A 289 -0.77 -10.87 20.83
C ARG A 289 -1.25 -10.53 22.23
N GLU A 290 -0.88 -11.32 23.22
CA GLU A 290 -1.21 -11.04 24.62
C GLU A 290 -0.55 -9.75 25.11
N GLU A 291 0.71 -9.52 24.76
CA GLU A 291 1.43 -8.29 25.08
C GLU A 291 0.78 -7.06 24.45
N ILE A 292 0.36 -7.13 23.18
CA ILE A 292 -0.43 -6.06 22.52
C ILE A 292 -1.72 -5.79 23.27
N VAL A 293 -2.48 -6.83 23.64
CA VAL A 293 -3.74 -6.67 24.38
C VAL A 293 -3.50 -6.04 25.75
N ASN A 294 -2.45 -6.42 26.45
CA ASN A 294 -2.10 -5.86 27.75
C ASN A 294 -1.66 -4.40 27.63
N LEU A 295 -0.82 -4.07 26.64
CA LEU A 295 -0.39 -2.69 26.39
C LEU A 295 -1.59 -1.79 26.07
N ARG A 296 -2.53 -2.25 25.23
CA ARG A 296 -3.78 -1.51 24.97
C ARG A 296 -4.62 -1.28 26.23
N LYS A 297 -4.66 -2.24 27.17
CA LYS A 297 -5.38 -2.05 28.45
C LYS A 297 -4.70 -1.00 29.32
N VAL A 298 -3.37 -1.00 29.38
CA VAL A 298 -2.59 0.00 30.12
C VAL A 298 -2.84 1.39 29.55
N LEU A 299 -2.71 1.55 28.23
CA LEU A 299 -2.90 2.83 27.55
C LEU A 299 -4.34 3.37 27.62
N LYS A 300 -5.35 2.50 27.72
CA LYS A 300 -6.75 2.92 27.95
C LYS A 300 -7.09 3.23 29.40
N GLY A 301 -6.25 2.77 30.33
CA GLY A 301 -6.44 2.94 31.77
C GLY A 301 -5.71 4.16 32.35
N ASN A 302 -4.75 4.70 31.59
CA ASN A 302 -4.12 6.00 31.81
C ASN A 302 -5.01 7.12 31.25
#